data_AF-A0A960F5P1-F1
#
_entry.id   AF-A0A960F5P1-F1
#
_cell.length_a   1.000
_cell.length_b   1.000
_cell.length_c   1.000
_cell.angle_alpha   90.00
_cell.angle_beta   90.00
_cell.angle_gamma   90.00
#
_symmetry.space_group_name_H-M   'P 1'
#
loop_
_entity.id
_entity.type
_entity.pdbx_description
1 polymer ?
#
loop_
_entity_poly.entity_id
_entity_poly.type
_entity_poly.pdbx_seq_one_letter_code
_entity_poly.pdbx_strand_id
1 'polypeptide(L)'
;MAEGPRITPTGYAVLGLLSFGRELSGYDLKKWADASLRFFYWSPAVSQIYGELKKLSTAGLVAEREVPVDDLRNKRVYTLTDA
;
A
#
# COMPACT_ATOMS: atom_id res chain seq x y z
N MET A 1 6.73 23.82 -11.49
CA MET A 1 6.53 22.40 -11.86
C MET A 1 6.53 21.64 -10.55
N ALA A 2 5.39 21.14 -10.09
CA ALA A 2 5.34 20.40 -8.83
C ALA A 2 6.17 19.12 -9.04
N GLU A 3 7.31 19.03 -8.36
CA GLU A 3 8.07 17.79 -8.28
C GLU A 3 7.16 16.80 -7.57
N GLY A 4 6.53 15.90 -8.35
CA GLY A 4 5.66 14.87 -7.82
C GLY A 4 6.39 14.10 -6.72
N PRO A 5 5.69 13.56 -5.72
CA PRO A 5 6.32 12.84 -4.62
C PRO A 5 7.35 11.85 -5.17
N ARG A 6 8.56 11.81 -4.60
CA ARG A 6 9.58 10.84 -5.00
C ARG A 6 9.16 9.45 -4.51
N ILE A 7 8.28 8.81 -5.27
CA ILE A 7 7.77 7.48 -5.01
C ILE A 7 8.86 6.48 -5.36
N THR A 8 9.19 5.62 -4.41
CA THR A 8 10.15 4.53 -4.65
C THR A 8 9.54 3.47 -5.56
N PRO A 9 10.34 2.57 -6.18
CA PRO A 9 9.80 1.43 -6.90
C PRO A 9 8.79 0.59 -6.06
N THR A 10 9.00 0.52 -4.73
CA THR A 10 8.07 -0.17 -3.80
C THR A 10 6.76 0.59 -3.71
N GLY A 11 6.81 1.92 -3.66
CA GLY A 11 5.61 2.75 -3.64
C GLY A 11 4.78 2.59 -4.92
N TYR A 12 5.41 2.55 -6.09
CA TYR A 12 4.71 2.28 -7.36
C TYR A 12 4.10 0.88 -7.40
N ALA A 13 4.84 -0.12 -6.92
CA ALA A 13 4.30 -1.48 -6.77
C ALA A 13 3.05 -1.49 -5.88
N VAL A 14 3.10 -0.84 -4.72
CA VAL A 14 1.96 -0.75 -3.78
C VAL A 14 0.77 -0.03 -4.41
N LEU A 15 0.99 1.08 -5.11
CA LEU A 15 -0.08 1.78 -5.85
C LEU A 15 -0.69 0.89 -6.93
N GLY A 16 0.12 0.16 -7.68
CA GLY A 16 -0.35 -0.79 -8.68
C GLY A 16 -1.20 -1.90 -8.05
N LEU A 17 -0.82 -2.42 -6.87
CA LEU A 17 -1.61 -3.41 -6.15
C LEU A 17 -2.95 -2.85 -5.65
N LEU A 18 -2.98 -1.59 -5.21
CA LEU A 18 -4.21 -0.90 -4.80
C LEU A 18 -5.11 -0.51 -5.97
N SER A 19 -4.55 -0.35 -7.18
CA SER A 19 -5.27 -0.02 -8.42
C SER A 19 -6.28 -1.08 -8.84
N PHE A 20 -6.15 -2.31 -8.36
CA PHE A 20 -7.13 -3.38 -8.59
C PHE A 20 -8.46 -3.19 -7.83
N GLY A 21 -8.68 -2.03 -7.19
CA GLY A 21 -9.98 -1.61 -6.66
C GLY A 21 -10.39 -2.29 -5.35
N ARG A 22 -9.45 -2.90 -4.62
CA ARG A 22 -9.70 -3.58 -3.35
C ARG A 22 -9.02 -2.86 -2.19
N GLU A 23 -9.77 -2.61 -1.12
CA GLU A 23 -9.20 -2.22 0.17
C GLU A 23 -8.24 -3.32 0.65
N LEU A 24 -6.97 -2.99 0.81
CA LEU A 24 -5.90 -3.94 1.14
C LEU A 24 -5.19 -3.51 2.41
N SER A 25 -4.96 -4.44 3.35
CA SER A 25 -4.03 -4.12 4.45
C SER A 25 -2.58 -4.20 4.01
N GLY A 26 -1.68 -3.64 4.82
CA GLY A 26 -0.24 -3.79 4.60
C GLY A 26 0.21 -5.25 4.53
N TYR A 27 -0.45 -6.15 5.26
CA TYR A 27 -0.20 -7.60 5.16
C TYR A 27 -0.69 -8.19 3.84
N ASP A 28 -1.89 -7.82 3.39
CA ASP A 28 -2.41 -8.29 2.10
C ASP A 28 -1.56 -7.77 0.94
N LEU A 29 -1.09 -6.52 1.02
CA LEU A 29 -0.15 -5.93 0.07
C LEU A 29 1.16 -6.70 0.02
N LYS A 30 1.72 -7.09 1.17
CA LYS A 30 2.91 -7.95 1.22
C LYS A 30 2.66 -9.28 0.53
N LYS A 31 1.56 -9.95 0.90
CA LYS A 31 1.21 -11.26 0.35
C LYS A 31 0.97 -11.21 -1.15
N TRP A 32 0.34 -10.14 -1.63
CA TRP A 32 0.12 -9.89 -3.04
C TRP A 32 1.42 -9.57 -3.75
N ALA A 33 2.26 -8.68 -3.23
CA ALA A 33 3.58 -8.39 -3.78
C ALA A 33 4.45 -9.67 -3.89
N ASP A 34 4.43 -10.53 -2.87
CA ASP A 34 5.16 -11.80 -2.90
C ASP A 34 4.57 -12.81 -3.90
N ALA A 35 3.27 -12.72 -4.20
CA ALA A 35 2.63 -13.60 -5.16
C ALA A 35 2.79 -13.11 -6.61
N SER A 36 2.57 -11.82 -6.86
CA SER A 36 2.50 -11.22 -8.19
C SER A 36 3.80 -10.56 -8.64
N LEU A 37 4.56 -9.95 -7.71
CA LEU A 37 5.76 -9.18 -8.03
C LEU A 37 7.06 -9.95 -7.80
N ARG A 38 7.02 -11.18 -7.27
CA ARG A 38 8.22 -12.00 -7.01
C ARG A 38 9.15 -12.20 -8.21
N PHE A 39 8.63 -12.06 -9.43
CA PHE A 39 9.38 -12.26 -10.67
C PHE A 39 10.12 -11.01 -11.15
N PHE A 40 9.72 -9.82 -10.67
CA PHE A 40 10.23 -8.52 -11.16
C PHE A 40 10.63 -7.56 -10.04
N TYR A 41 10.32 -7.90 -8.78
CA TYR A 41 10.51 -7.04 -7.62
C TYR A 41 11.09 -7.84 -6.46
N TRP A 42 12.27 -7.45 -5.98
CA TRP A 42 12.86 -8.01 -4.77
C TRP A 42 11.90 -7.81 -3.60
N SER A 43 11.56 -8.88 -2.90
CA SER A 43 10.59 -8.88 -1.80
C SER A 43 10.98 -7.87 -0.71
N PRO A 44 10.37 -6.67 -0.66
CA PRO A 44 10.74 -5.67 0.31
C PRO A 44 10.29 -6.13 1.69
N ALA A 45 10.99 -5.69 2.75
CA ALA A 45 10.57 -5.99 4.11
C ALA A 45 9.15 -5.43 4.37
N VAL A 46 8.36 -6.13 5.17
CA VAL A 46 7.02 -5.68 5.56
C VAL A 46 7.05 -4.26 6.14
N SER A 47 8.07 -3.96 6.96
CA SER A 47 8.30 -2.62 7.52
C SER A 47 8.53 -1.55 6.46
N GLN A 48 9.18 -1.90 5.34
CA GLN A 48 9.41 -0.98 4.23
C GLN A 48 8.10 -0.68 3.48
N ILE A 49 7.23 -1.68 3.31
CA ILE A 49 5.89 -1.47 2.73
C ILE A 49 5.08 -0.51 3.60
N TYR A 50 5.07 -0.68 4.92
CA TYR A 50 4.39 0.24 5.83
C TYR A 50 4.99 1.66 5.79
N GLY A 51 6.31 1.78 5.67
CA GLY A 51 6.97 3.07 5.51
C GLY A 51 6.57 3.79 4.22
N GLU A 52 6.49 3.07 3.10
CA GLU A 52 6.06 3.61 1.82
C GLU A 52 4.56 3.93 1.81
N LEU A 53 3.70 3.08 2.39
CA LEU A 53 2.27 3.37 2.59
C LEU A 53 2.06 4.66 3.37
N LYS A 54 2.83 4.88 4.44
CA LYS A 54 2.76 6.11 5.23
C LYS A 54 3.16 7.33 4.40
N LYS A 55 4.20 7.23 3.57
CA LYS A 55 4.61 8.30 2.65
C LYS A 55 3.53 8.59 1.61
N LEU A 56 2.98 7.54 0.98
CA LEU A 56 1.91 7.67 -0.01
C LEU A 56 0.65 8.29 0.60
N SER A 57 0.32 7.92 1.84
CA SER A 57 -0.82 8.49 2.55
C SER A 57 -0.59 9.95 2.90
N THR A 58 0.63 10.30 3.34
CA THR A 58 1.03 11.69 3.58
C THR A 58 1.02 12.52 2.29
N ALA A 59 1.32 11.89 1.14
CA ALA A 59 1.23 12.50 -0.17
C ALA A 59 -0.20 12.61 -0.73
N GLY A 60 -1.21 12.11 0.00
CA GLY A 60 -2.61 12.15 -0.42
C GLY A 60 -2.97 11.17 -1.54
N LEU A 61 -2.09 10.21 -1.86
CA LEU A 61 -2.29 9.22 -2.93
C LEU A 61 -3.04 7.96 -2.47
N VAL A 62 -3.06 7.71 -1.15
CA VAL A 62 -3.79 6.60 -0.55
C VAL A 62 -4.49 7.04 0.73
N ALA A 63 -5.71 6.57 0.93
CA ALA A 63 -6.45 6.74 2.17
C ALA A 63 -6.24 5.50 3.05
N GLU A 64 -6.00 5.72 4.34
CA GLU A 64 -6.05 4.65 5.34
C GLU A 64 -7.42 4.65 6.02
N ARG A 65 -7.97 3.46 6.25
CA ARG A 65 -9.21 3.24 6.99
C ARG A 65 -9.04 2.11 7.97
N GLU A 66 -9.59 2.26 9.16
CA GLU A 66 -9.70 1.17 10.11
C GLU A 66 -11.05 0.47 9.90
N VAL A 67 -10.98 -0.82 9.57
CA VAL A 67 -12.16 -1.67 9.35
C VAL A 67 -12.22 -2.69 10.48
N PRO A 68 -13.34 -2.77 11.22
CA PRO A 68 -13.53 -3.81 12.22
C PRO A 68 -13.61 -5.16 11.51
N VAL A 69 -12.76 -6.10 11.91
CA VAL A 69 -12.78 -7.48 11.41
C VAL A 69 -13.57 -8.39 12.36
N ASP A 70 -13.47 -8.11 13.65
CA ASP A 70 -14.18 -8.79 14.72
C ASP A 70 -14.27 -7.86 15.94
N ASP A 71 -15.05 -8.23 16.96
CA ASP A 71 -15.40 -7.38 18.12
C ASP A 71 -14.17 -6.86 18.92
N LEU A 72 -13.01 -7.50 18.73
CA LEU A 72 -11.75 -7.17 19.42
C LEU A 72 -10.63 -6.69 18.48
N ARG A 73 -10.85 -6.67 17.16
CA ARG A 73 -9.75 -6.48 16.18
C ARG A 73 -10.14 -5.54 15.05
N ASN A 74 -9.43 -4.42 15.00
CA ASN A 74 -9.45 -3.49 13.88
C ASN A 74 -8.30 -3.82 12.92
N LYS A 75 -8.60 -3.86 11.62
CA LYS A 75 -7.61 -4.02 10.55
C LYS A 75 -7.47 -2.69 9.83
N ARG A 76 -6.23 -2.26 9.67
CA ARG A 76 -5.91 -1.09 8.84
C ARG A 76 -5.86 -1.50 7.38
N VAL A 77 -6.72 -0.90 6.59
CA VAL A 77 -6.77 -1.10 5.14
C VAL A 77 -6.42 0.21 4.44
N TYR A 78 -5.89 0.08 3.24
CA TYR A 78 -5.48 1.17 2.39
C TYR A 78 -6.26 1.09 1.08
N THR A 79 -6.63 2.23 0.55
CA THR A 79 -7.27 2.37 -0.77
C THR A 79 -6.63 3.52 -1.53
N LEU A 80 -6.66 3.48 -2.86
CA LEU A 80 -6.30 4.65 -3.66
C LEU A 80 -7.30 5.77 -3.43
N THR A 81 -6.80 7.00 -3.45
CA THR A 81 -7.60 8.21 -3.56
C THR A 81 -7.75 8.59 -5.02
N ASP A 82 -8.80 9.34 -5.34
CA ASP A 82 -9.11 9.82 -6.70
C ASP A 82 -8.31 11.10 -7.06
N ALA A 83 -7.09 11.22 -6.51
CA ALA A 83 -6.27 12.43 -6.57
C ALA A 83 -5.73 12.75 -7.98
#